data_AF-A0A8T5BE23-F1
#
_entry.id   AF-A0A8T5BE23-F1
#
_cell.length_a   1.000
_cell.length_b   1.000
_cell.length_c   1.000
_cell.angle_alpha   90.00
_cell.angle_beta   90.00
_cell.angle_gamma   90.00
#
_symmetry.space_group_name_H-M   'P 1'
#
loop_
_entity.id
_entity.type
_entity.pdbx_description
1 polymer ?
#
loop_
_entity_poly.entity_id
_entity_poly.type
_entity_poly.pdbx_seq_one_letter_code
_entity_poly.pdbx_strand_id
1 'polypeptide(L)'
;MRSSISIIILLLLLPAFTILVKGVPVTYRVDKEWMQICVNKDGSIDILYNITLTYTSGSPEGVITVGMPKKGFQIQYVRDIEGNN
;
A
#
# COMPACT_ATOMS: atom_id res chain seq x y z
N MET A 1 30.67 -29.31 -36.26
CA MET A 1 30.24 -30.15 -35.11
C MET A 1 30.58 -29.55 -33.75
N ARG A 2 31.84 -29.16 -33.46
CA ARG A 2 32.20 -28.59 -32.15
C ARG A 2 31.49 -27.26 -31.81
N SER A 3 31.37 -26.35 -32.77
CA SER A 3 30.70 -25.03 -32.57
C SER A 3 29.18 -25.17 -32.35
N SER A 4 28.54 -26.12 -33.04
CA SER A 4 27.11 -26.40 -32.93
C SER A 4 26.72 -26.94 -31.55
N ILE A 5 27.58 -27.76 -30.93
CA ILE A 5 27.36 -28.30 -29.58
C ILE A 5 27.47 -27.19 -28.52
N SER A 6 28.44 -26.28 -28.66
CA SER A 6 28.56 -25.13 -27.75
C SER A 6 27.36 -24.20 -27.80
N ILE A 7 26.78 -23.96 -28.99
CA ILE A 7 25.59 -23.13 -29.16
C ILE A 7 24.37 -23.81 -28.53
N ILE A 8 24.22 -25.13 -28.69
CA ILE A 8 23.13 -25.90 -28.09
C ILE A 8 23.24 -25.88 -26.56
N ILE A 9 24.45 -26.03 -26.00
CA ILE A 9 24.69 -25.94 -24.55
C ILE A 9 24.35 -24.53 -24.03
N LEU A 10 24.75 -23.48 -24.76
CA LEU A 10 24.41 -22.10 -24.40
C LEU A 10 22.89 -21.88 -24.42
N LEU A 11 22.20 -22.36 -25.46
CA LEU A 11 20.74 -22.28 -25.58
C LEU A 11 20.00 -23.06 -24.49
N LEU A 12 20.56 -24.21 -24.06
CA LEU A 12 19.99 -25.03 -22.97
C LEU A 12 20.18 -24.39 -21.59
N LEU A 13 21.22 -23.56 -21.41
CA LEU A 13 21.52 -22.86 -20.17
C LEU A 13 20.78 -21.51 -20.04
N LEU A 14 20.37 -20.91 -21.16
CA LEU A 14 19.60 -19.66 -21.22
C LEU A 14 18.28 -19.66 -20.40
N PRO A 15 17.43 -20.71 -20.39
CA PRO A 15 16.20 -20.70 -19.62
C PRO A 15 16.40 -20.85 -18.10
N ALA A 16 17.60 -21.22 -17.64
CA ALA A 16 17.88 -21.30 -16.19
C ALA A 16 18.09 -19.93 -15.54
N PHE A 17 18.26 -18.86 -16.34
CA PHE A 17 18.59 -17.52 -15.84
C PHE A 17 17.41 -16.54 -15.83
N THR A 18 16.17 -17.00 -16.02
CA THR A 18 15.01 -16.15 -15.71
C THR A 18 14.79 -16.16 -14.21
N ILE A 19 15.67 -15.47 -13.48
CA ILE A 19 15.45 -15.13 -12.09
C ILE A 19 14.22 -14.23 -12.08
N LEU A 20 13.10 -14.79 -11.63
CA LEU A 20 11.94 -13.99 -11.28
C LEU A 20 12.40 -13.02 -10.18
N VAL A 21 12.71 -11.78 -10.56
CA VAL A 21 12.96 -10.69 -9.62
C VAL A 21 11.63 -10.43 -8.93
N LYS A 22 11.32 -11.22 -7.90
CA LYS A 22 10.29 -10.84 -6.94
C LYS A 22 10.82 -9.56 -6.29
N GLY A 23 10.09 -8.46 -6.45
CA GLY A 23 10.43 -7.20 -5.80
C GLY A 23 10.68 -7.44 -4.32
N VAL A 24 11.73 -6.81 -3.78
CA VAL A 24 12.08 -6.95 -2.36
C VAL A 24 10.90 -6.41 -1.54
N PRO A 25 10.36 -7.17 -0.57
CA PRO A 25 9.25 -6.69 0.24
C PRO A 25 9.65 -5.39 0.94
N VAL A 26 8.79 -4.39 0.83
CA VAL A 26 8.99 -3.07 1.40
C VAL A 26 8.31 -3.03 2.77
N THR A 27 9.03 -2.58 3.79
CA THR A 27 8.49 -2.48 5.16
C THR A 27 8.46 -1.03 5.62
N TYR A 28 7.29 -0.58 6.05
CA TYR A 28 7.09 0.73 6.68
C TYR A 28 6.63 0.52 8.13
N ARG A 29 7.00 1.46 8.99
CA ARG A 29 6.46 1.60 10.34
C ARG A 29 5.62 2.87 10.41
N VAL A 30 4.43 2.79 11.01
CA VAL A 30 3.63 3.96 11.37
C VAL A 30 4.13 4.47 12.70
N ASP A 31 4.76 5.64 12.74
CA ASP A 31 5.25 6.23 13.99
C ASP A 31 4.18 7.08 14.68
N LYS A 32 3.28 7.67 13.89
CA LYS A 32 2.15 8.47 14.38
C LYS A 32 0.99 8.34 13.41
N GLU A 33 -0.20 8.18 13.96
CA GLU A 33 -1.46 8.25 13.24
C GLU A 33 -2.47 8.99 14.12
N TRP A 34 -3.05 10.06 13.58
CA TRP A 34 -4.25 10.68 14.14
C TRP A 34 -5.17 11.16 13.02
N MET A 35 -6.43 11.35 13.39
CA MET A 35 -7.48 11.80 12.50
C MET A 35 -8.31 12.89 13.18
N GLN A 36 -8.65 13.92 12.42
CA GLN A 36 -9.65 14.90 12.80
C GLN A 36 -10.89 14.70 11.93
N ILE A 37 -12.05 14.62 12.58
CA ILE A 37 -13.36 14.54 11.93
C ILE A 37 -14.05 15.89 12.15
N CYS A 38 -14.43 16.54 11.05
CA CYS A 38 -15.21 17.77 11.08
C CYS A 38 -16.61 17.46 10.55
N VAL A 39 -17.63 17.83 11.32
CA VAL A 39 -19.02 17.80 10.86
C VAL A 39 -19.39 19.23 10.46
N ASN A 40 -19.73 19.42 9.19
CA ASN A 40 -20.10 20.71 8.65
C ASN A 40 -21.56 21.05 8.94
N LYS A 41 -21.93 22.32 8.77
CA LYS A 41 -23.31 22.80 9.02
C LYS A 41 -24.36 22.15 8.12
N ASP A 42 -23.95 21.67 6.94
CA ASP A 42 -24.80 20.96 5.99
C ASP A 42 -24.86 19.45 6.26
N GLY A 43 -24.25 18.98 7.34
CA GLY A 43 -24.19 17.57 7.72
C GLY A 43 -23.12 16.76 6.98
N SER A 44 -22.37 17.36 6.06
CA SER A 44 -21.22 16.69 5.43
C SER A 44 -20.09 16.46 6.45
N ILE A 45 -19.27 15.43 6.20
CA ILE A 45 -18.18 15.04 7.09
C ILE A 45 -16.86 15.16 6.34
N ASP A 46 -15.97 16.01 6.85
CA ASP A 46 -14.58 16.08 6.40
C ASP A 46 -13.70 15.26 7.34
N ILE A 47 -12.75 14.55 6.76
CA ILE A 47 -11.79 13.74 7.50
C ILE A 47 -10.38 14.17 7.09
N LEU A 48 -9.60 14.64 8.05
CA LEU A 48 -8.19 14.96 7.87
C LEU A 48 -7.34 13.90 8.57
N TYR A 49 -6.46 13.24 7.81
CA TYR A 49 -5.48 12.30 8.35
C TYR A 49 -4.11 12.96 8.51
N ASN A 50 -3.42 12.59 9.57
CA ASN A 50 -1.99 12.83 9.72
C ASN A 50 -1.30 11.51 10.05
N ILE A 51 -0.49 11.06 9.11
CA ILE A 51 0.21 9.77 9.20
C ILE A 51 1.69 10.05 8.98
N THR A 52 2.51 9.64 9.94
CA THR A 52 3.97 9.64 9.80
C THR A 52 4.43 8.22 9.55
N LEU A 53 5.00 7.99 8.37
CA LEU A 53 5.54 6.70 7.95
C LEU A 53 7.06 6.77 7.92
N THR A 54 7.71 5.85 8.62
CA THR A 54 9.14 5.59 8.45
C THR A 54 9.34 4.37 7.57
N TYR A 55 10.10 4.56 6.51
CA TYR A 55 10.60 3.46 5.70
C TYR A 55 11.72 2.73 6.44
N THR A 56 11.65 1.40 6.52
CA THR A 56 12.59 0.60 7.31
C THR A 56 13.45 -0.35 6.48
N SER A 57 12.93 -0.94 5.40
CA SER A 57 13.67 -1.89 4.54
C SER A 57 12.98 -2.15 3.20
N GLY A 58 13.74 -2.67 2.23
CA GLY A 58 13.27 -3.03 0.89
C GLY A 58 13.79 -2.12 -0.23
N SER A 59 12.97 -1.93 -1.26
CA SER A 59 13.14 -0.91 -2.29
C SER A 59 11.78 -0.25 -2.51
N PRO A 60 11.52 0.94 -1.93
CA PRO A 60 10.21 1.56 -2.00
C PRO A 60 9.95 2.03 -3.43
N GLU A 61 8.97 1.43 -4.09
CA GLU A 61 8.49 1.82 -5.41
C GLU A 61 6.95 1.97 -5.36
N GLY A 62 6.42 3.00 -6.02
CA GLY A 62 4.98 3.18 -6.19
C GLY A 62 4.30 4.13 -5.19
N VAL A 63 3.02 3.86 -4.91
CA VAL A 63 2.10 4.72 -4.15
C VAL A 63 1.67 4.02 -2.87
N ILE A 64 1.65 4.75 -1.75
CA ILE A 64 1.06 4.27 -0.50
C ILE A 64 -0.41 4.65 -0.50
N THR A 65 -1.29 3.67 -0.49
CA THR A 65 -2.73 3.86 -0.38
C THR A 65 -3.16 3.84 1.08
N VAL A 66 -3.68 4.97 1.55
CA VAL A 66 -4.32 5.09 2.86
C VAL A 66 -5.83 4.93 2.64
N GLY A 67 -6.39 3.83 3.14
CA GLY A 67 -7.83 3.61 3.13
C GLY A 67 -8.52 4.25 4.33
N MET A 68 -9.82 4.51 4.23
CA MET A 68 -10.63 4.80 5.42
C MET A 68 -10.53 3.63 6.43
N PRO A 69 -10.59 3.89 7.75
CA PRO A 69 -10.44 2.88 8.78
C PRO A 69 -11.51 1.80 8.65
N LYS A 70 -11.11 0.68 8.03
CA LYS A 70 -11.76 -0.64 8.00
C LYS A 70 -13.11 -0.76 7.27
N LYS A 71 -13.23 -1.88 6.56
CA LYS A 71 -14.44 -2.43 5.90
C LYS A 71 -15.67 -2.64 6.81
N GLY A 72 -15.60 -2.28 8.09
CA GLY A 72 -16.63 -2.46 9.11
C GLY A 72 -16.97 -1.19 9.90
N PHE A 73 -16.41 -0.03 9.55
CA PHE A 73 -16.84 1.25 10.12
C PHE A 73 -18.07 1.72 9.36
N GLN A 74 -19.25 1.45 9.92
CA GLN A 74 -20.51 2.03 9.48
C GLN A 74 -20.86 3.18 10.41
N ILE A 75 -20.94 4.40 9.86
CA ILE A 75 -21.62 5.49 10.55
C ILE A 75 -23.09 5.08 10.62
N GLN A 76 -23.56 4.63 11.79
CA GLN A 76 -24.95 4.20 11.97
C GLN A 76 -25.90 5.39 12.07
N TYR A 77 -25.53 6.39 12.87
CA TYR A 77 -26.28 7.63 13.01
C TYR A 77 -25.31 8.75 13.39
N VAL A 78 -25.55 9.93 12.85
CA VAL A 78 -24.97 11.18 13.33
C VAL A 78 -26.05 11.86 14.14
N ARG A 79 -25.69 12.45 15.28
CA ARG A 79 -26.59 13.29 16.05
C ARG A 79 -25.87 14.57 16.44
N ASP A 80 -26.55 15.71 16.35
CA ASP A 80 -26.05 16.96 16.90
C ASP A 80 -26.06 16.95 18.44
N ILE A 81 -25.59 18.04 19.07
CA ILE A 81 -25.54 18.18 20.54
C ILE A 81 -26.94 18.14 21.19
N GLU A 82 -27.99 18.43 20.43
CA GLU A 82 -29.39 18.41 20.85
C GLU A 82 -30.05 17.04 20.59
N GLY A 83 -29.34 16.12 19.92
CA GLY A 83 -29.80 14.78 19.59
C GLY A 83 -30.56 14.67 18.27
N ASN A 84 -30.57 15.73 17.44
CA ASN A 84 -31.19 15.70 16.12
C ASN A 84 -30.29 14.98 15.12
N ASN A 85 -30.89 14.23 14.21
CA ASN A 85 -30.17 13.50 13.15
C ASN A 85 -29.67 14.44 12.05
#